data_AF-A0A3D1PRH0-F1
#
_entry.id   AF-A0A3D1PRH0-F1
#
_cell.length_a   1.000
_cell.length_b   1.000
_cell.length_c   1.000
_cell.angle_alpha   90.00
_cell.angle_beta   90.00
_cell.angle_gamma   90.00
#
_symmetry.space_group_name_H-M   'P 1'
#
loop_
_entity.id
_entity.type
_entity.pdbx_description
1 polymer ?
#
loop_
_entity_poly.entity_id
_entity_poly.type
_entity_poly.pdbx_seq_one_letter_code
_entity_poly.pdbx_strand_id
1 'polypeptide(L)'
;MDQNFSLMAQSRANYYTAGSPVQFVRVELLKGDVTGEVAVCLTFKNVGTEPLTGFIIHFKCKDASGQILCEDDFYYEQLNVQPGELFGADDAVFVSDTPVSSVEIEQDRAFLNGRGVDLRNYKRVRLQAPRVLPGSIARTLQTRTNNKMLTCVPQDTENGWFCACGAFHPNEEAVSVCSECGGDRAYIKATLTRILEEARQAAEQQQREINAVANGVDPAAAQAAQAAATAAAAQAAISQEPTAQFTPPASAQEPEEEDEDDEATNAEMDRVRRYVPKGHLFADEEDEEDEHTRMFDDEEEESDDDEEPRRGRYADDDEESEDDVMAERIIHWAPPITAVVCALIIAVSLIYHFVIA
;
A
#
# COMPACT_ATOMS: atom_id res chain seq x y z
N MET A 1 -28.55 16.98 -20.21
CA MET A 1 -27.77 15.84 -20.72
C MET A 1 -27.26 15.14 -19.48
N ASP A 2 -27.32 13.83 -19.41
CA ASP A 2 -26.88 13.13 -18.21
C ASP A 2 -25.35 13.16 -18.18
N GLN A 3 -24.79 13.76 -17.13
CA GLN A 3 -23.36 13.95 -16.97
C GLN A 3 -22.76 12.66 -16.43
N ASN A 4 -22.05 11.92 -17.28
CA ASN A 4 -21.29 10.76 -16.82
C ASN A 4 -20.13 11.23 -15.93
N PHE A 5 -19.86 10.44 -14.89
CA PHE A 5 -18.78 10.67 -13.94
C PHE A 5 -17.84 9.45 -13.91
N SER A 6 -16.54 9.68 -14.04
CA SER A 6 -15.50 8.64 -14.04
C SER A 6 -14.61 8.72 -12.79
N LEU A 7 -14.31 7.57 -12.17
CA LEU A 7 -13.54 7.51 -10.91
C LEU A 7 -12.09 7.95 -11.12
N MET A 8 -11.69 9.07 -10.51
CA MET A 8 -10.28 9.53 -10.48
C MET A 8 -9.49 8.84 -9.38
N ALA A 9 -10.05 8.81 -8.16
CA ALA A 9 -9.38 8.30 -6.98
C ALA A 9 -10.40 7.78 -5.96
N GLN A 10 -10.01 6.73 -5.22
CA GLN A 10 -10.77 6.18 -4.10
C GLN A 10 -9.81 6.02 -2.91
N SER A 11 -10.24 6.42 -1.72
CA SER A 11 -9.50 6.18 -0.47
C SER A 11 -10.43 5.62 0.61
N ARG A 12 -10.04 4.50 1.22
CA ARG A 12 -10.78 3.87 2.32
C ARG A 12 -10.46 4.54 3.65
N ALA A 13 -11.44 4.54 4.56
CA ALA A 13 -11.25 5.04 5.92
C ALA A 13 -10.08 4.33 6.64
N ASN A 14 -9.17 5.11 7.23
CA ASN A 14 -8.06 4.63 8.03
C ASN A 14 -8.37 4.62 9.54
N TYR A 15 -9.64 4.80 9.92
CA TYR A 15 -10.16 4.69 11.27
C TYR A 15 -11.57 4.08 11.26
N TYR A 16 -12.00 3.57 12.41
CA TYR A 16 -13.41 3.29 12.69
C TYR A 16 -13.87 4.10 13.91
N THR A 17 -15.17 4.33 14.02
CA THR A 17 -15.75 5.15 15.09
C THR A 17 -16.41 4.23 16.12
N ALA A 18 -15.71 3.92 17.21
CA ALA A 18 -16.11 2.89 18.16
C ALA A 18 -17.42 3.26 18.88
N GLY A 19 -18.40 2.35 18.86
CA GLY A 19 -19.74 2.53 19.42
C GLY A 19 -20.71 3.36 18.55
N SER A 20 -20.26 3.92 17.42
CA SER A 20 -21.13 4.69 16.52
C SER A 20 -22.06 3.76 15.73
N PRO A 21 -23.33 4.13 15.53
CA PRO A 21 -24.22 3.43 14.60
C PRO A 21 -23.87 3.65 13.13
N VAL A 22 -22.97 4.60 12.80
CA VAL A 22 -22.55 4.90 11.42
C VAL A 22 -21.03 4.81 11.29
N GLN A 23 -20.57 4.04 10.31
CA GLN A 23 -19.16 3.91 9.95
C GLN A 23 -18.88 4.61 8.61
N PHE A 24 -17.81 5.39 8.55
CA PHE A 24 -17.29 5.93 7.29
C PHE A 24 -16.49 4.84 6.55
N VAL A 25 -16.76 4.63 5.25
CA VAL A 25 -16.17 3.52 4.50
C VAL A 25 -15.06 4.01 3.56
N ARG A 26 -15.36 5.03 2.74
CA ARG A 26 -14.45 5.55 1.72
C ARG A 26 -14.91 6.91 1.17
N VAL A 27 -13.95 7.70 0.69
CA VAL A 27 -14.16 8.84 -0.20
C VAL A 27 -13.86 8.42 -1.64
N GLU A 28 -14.68 8.91 -2.57
CA GLU A 28 -14.52 8.72 -4.01
C GLU A 28 -14.53 10.08 -4.71
N LEU A 29 -13.46 10.36 -5.45
CA LEU A 29 -13.33 11.55 -6.29
C LEU A 29 -13.66 11.16 -7.72
N LEU A 30 -14.72 11.75 -8.28
CA LEU A 30 -15.23 11.46 -9.61
C LEU A 30 -15.05 12.67 -10.51
N LYS A 31 -14.70 12.47 -11.79
CA LYS A 31 -14.61 13.54 -12.79
C LYS A 31 -15.82 13.55 -13.69
N GLY A 32 -16.44 14.71 -13.91
CA GLY A 32 -17.45 14.89 -14.96
C GLY A 32 -16.80 14.76 -16.33
N ASP A 33 -17.23 13.77 -17.13
CA ASP A 33 -16.64 13.48 -18.45
C ASP A 33 -16.85 14.63 -19.48
N VAL A 34 -17.82 15.51 -19.22
CA VAL A 34 -18.24 16.61 -20.12
C VAL A 34 -17.72 17.97 -19.66
N THR A 35 -17.82 18.28 -18.36
CA THR A 35 -17.44 19.57 -17.77
C THR A 35 -15.97 19.59 -17.31
N GLY A 36 -15.46 18.45 -16.86
CA GLY A 36 -14.16 18.32 -16.22
C GLY A 36 -14.17 18.55 -14.70
N GLU A 37 -15.30 18.92 -14.11
CA GLU A 37 -15.47 19.14 -12.66
C GLU A 37 -15.11 17.88 -11.85
N VAL A 38 -14.62 18.09 -10.63
CA VAL A 38 -14.41 17.03 -9.63
C VAL A 38 -15.57 17.03 -8.64
N ALA A 39 -16.30 15.92 -8.58
CA ALA A 39 -17.32 15.63 -7.56
C ALA A 39 -16.74 14.76 -6.44
N VAL A 40 -17.16 15.04 -5.20
CA VAL A 40 -16.75 14.32 -3.99
C VAL A 40 -17.93 13.50 -3.48
N CYS A 41 -17.85 12.18 -3.56
CA CYS A 41 -18.85 11.27 -2.99
C CYS A 41 -18.30 10.58 -1.72
N LEU A 42 -19.13 10.42 -0.70
CA LEU A 42 -18.72 9.91 0.61
C LEU A 42 -19.56 8.69 0.99
N THR A 43 -18.96 7.49 0.93
CA THR A 43 -19.65 6.26 1.30
C THR A 43 -19.62 6.06 2.82
N PHE A 44 -20.82 5.96 3.40
CA PHE A 44 -21.05 5.57 4.78
C PHE A 44 -21.78 4.23 4.87
N LYS A 45 -21.88 3.69 6.08
CA LYS A 45 -22.54 2.42 6.37
C LYS A 45 -23.33 2.50 7.67
N ASN A 46 -24.56 2.00 7.67
CA ASN A 46 -25.27 1.72 8.90
C ASN A 46 -24.70 0.44 9.54
N VAL A 47 -24.06 0.57 10.70
CA VAL A 47 -23.54 -0.54 11.51
C VAL A 47 -24.29 -0.70 12.84
N GLY A 48 -25.32 0.12 13.08
CA GLY A 48 -26.24 -0.02 14.19
C GLY A 48 -27.33 -1.07 13.94
N THR A 49 -28.16 -1.31 14.95
CA THR A 49 -29.27 -2.28 14.92
C THR A 49 -30.61 -1.68 14.49
N GLU A 50 -30.67 -0.37 14.25
CA GLU A 50 -31.87 0.38 13.86
C GLU A 50 -31.72 0.97 12.44
N PRO A 51 -32.80 1.07 11.64
CA PRO A 51 -32.76 1.80 10.37
C PRO A 51 -32.39 3.27 10.56
N LEU A 52 -31.51 3.76 9.67
CA LEU A 52 -31.05 5.15 9.64
C LEU A 52 -32.00 5.98 8.75
N THR A 53 -32.65 6.97 9.35
CA THR A 53 -33.64 7.86 8.72
C THR A 53 -33.10 9.22 8.31
N GLY A 54 -31.86 9.54 8.71
CA GLY A 54 -31.13 10.73 8.29
C GLY A 54 -29.74 10.80 8.93
N PHE A 55 -28.83 11.57 8.34
CA PHE A 55 -27.44 11.67 8.78
C PHE A 55 -26.84 13.03 8.42
N ILE A 56 -26.07 13.61 9.33
CA ILE A 56 -25.41 14.92 9.18
C ILE A 56 -23.90 14.74 9.38
N ILE A 57 -23.14 15.26 8.43
CA ILE A 57 -21.68 15.37 8.49
C ILE A 57 -21.27 16.82 8.35
N HIS A 58 -20.13 17.16 8.96
CA HIS A 58 -19.37 18.34 8.60
C HIS A 58 -18.20 17.88 7.72
N PHE A 59 -17.95 18.54 6.59
CA PHE A 59 -16.88 18.15 5.67
C PHE A 59 -16.04 19.35 5.23
N LYS A 60 -14.77 19.10 4.92
CA LYS A 60 -13.77 20.13 4.58
C LYS A 60 -12.91 19.64 3.42
N CYS A 61 -13.15 20.17 2.22
CA CYS A 61 -12.42 19.84 1.00
C CYS A 61 -11.22 20.77 0.84
N LYS A 62 -10.04 20.21 0.52
CA LYS A 62 -8.80 20.96 0.32
C LYS A 62 -8.15 20.64 -1.03
N ASP A 63 -7.48 21.64 -1.60
CA ASP A 63 -6.68 21.50 -2.83
C ASP A 63 -5.33 20.79 -2.57
N ALA A 64 -4.44 20.79 -3.56
CA ALA A 64 -3.09 20.25 -3.46
C ALA A 64 -2.11 21.09 -2.60
N SER A 65 -2.38 22.38 -2.35
CA SER A 65 -1.60 23.22 -1.44
C SER A 65 -2.06 23.11 0.04
N GLY A 66 -3.24 22.54 0.27
CA GLY A 66 -3.88 22.44 1.59
C GLY A 66 -4.84 23.61 1.89
N GLN A 67 -5.04 24.53 0.93
CA GLN A 67 -6.05 25.56 0.99
C GLN A 67 -7.46 24.94 0.99
N ILE A 68 -8.33 25.49 1.83
CA ILE A 68 -9.73 25.06 1.95
C ILE A 68 -10.50 25.57 0.73
N LEU A 69 -11.10 24.64 -0.02
CA LEU A 69 -11.98 24.94 -1.16
C LEU A 69 -13.45 25.06 -0.74
N CYS A 70 -13.86 24.27 0.25
CA CYS A 70 -15.19 24.28 0.84
C CYS A 70 -15.14 23.66 2.25
N GLU A 71 -15.94 24.19 3.16
CA GLU A 71 -16.13 23.70 4.52
C GLU A 71 -17.58 23.97 4.92
N ASP A 72 -18.40 22.93 5.02
CA ASP A 72 -19.86 23.03 5.15
C ASP A 72 -20.47 21.75 5.79
N ASP A 73 -21.73 21.83 6.16
CA ASP A 73 -22.52 20.70 6.68
C ASP A 73 -23.36 20.06 5.56
N PHE A 74 -23.25 18.74 5.39
CA PHE A 74 -24.07 17.98 4.43
C PHE A 74 -25.15 17.14 5.14
N TYR A 75 -26.38 17.26 4.65
CA TYR A 75 -27.60 16.68 5.22
C TYR A 75 -28.14 15.56 4.34
N TYR A 76 -27.87 14.31 4.72
CA TYR A 76 -28.56 13.15 4.13
C TYR A 76 -29.95 13.01 4.75
N GLU A 77 -30.95 13.61 4.12
CA GLU A 77 -32.35 13.52 4.55
C GLU A 77 -33.08 12.30 3.99
N GLN A 78 -34.23 11.96 4.59
CA GLN A 78 -35.20 10.96 4.09
C GLN A 78 -34.61 9.56 3.80
N LEU A 79 -33.53 9.19 4.49
CA LEU A 79 -32.90 7.88 4.40
C LEU A 79 -33.84 6.76 4.88
N ASN A 80 -33.57 5.54 4.42
CA ASN A 80 -34.17 4.30 4.93
C ASN A 80 -33.14 3.16 4.93
N VAL A 81 -31.92 3.46 5.38
CA VAL A 81 -30.76 2.56 5.25
C VAL A 81 -30.81 1.52 6.37
N GLN A 82 -30.94 0.24 5.99
CA GLN A 82 -31.04 -0.88 6.92
C GLN A 82 -29.68 -1.21 7.56
N PRO A 83 -29.64 -1.88 8.73
CA PRO A 83 -28.41 -2.45 9.29
C PRO A 83 -27.59 -3.24 8.27
N GLY A 84 -26.32 -2.87 8.09
CA GLY A 84 -25.39 -3.47 7.13
C GLY A 84 -25.34 -2.82 5.75
N GLU A 85 -26.28 -1.93 5.41
CA GLU A 85 -26.33 -1.27 4.09
C GLU A 85 -25.38 -0.06 3.98
N LEU A 86 -24.93 0.21 2.74
CA LEU A 86 -24.10 1.35 2.36
C LEU A 86 -24.96 2.50 1.82
N PHE A 87 -24.52 3.74 1.99
CA PHE A 87 -25.20 4.93 1.47
C PHE A 87 -24.22 6.08 1.19
N GLY A 88 -24.68 7.13 0.49
CA GLY A 88 -23.90 8.34 0.18
C GLY A 88 -22.85 8.21 -0.94
N ALA A 89 -22.76 7.04 -1.59
CA ALA A 89 -21.88 6.83 -2.73
C ALA A 89 -22.37 7.53 -4.01
N ASP A 90 -23.69 7.66 -4.17
CA ASP A 90 -24.34 8.30 -5.32
C ASP A 90 -24.59 9.81 -5.11
N ASP A 91 -24.40 10.31 -3.88
CA ASP A 91 -24.61 11.71 -3.50
C ASP A 91 -23.28 12.48 -3.46
N ALA A 92 -23.11 13.44 -4.36
CA ALA A 92 -21.95 14.34 -4.34
C ALA A 92 -22.14 15.43 -3.26
N VAL A 93 -21.28 15.43 -2.24
CA VAL A 93 -21.33 16.44 -1.16
C VAL A 93 -20.70 17.77 -1.56
N PHE A 94 -19.81 17.75 -2.56
CA PHE A 94 -19.15 18.92 -3.12
C PHE A 94 -18.81 18.67 -4.60
N VAL A 95 -18.88 19.72 -5.42
CA VAL A 95 -18.47 19.71 -6.83
C VAL A 95 -17.66 20.98 -7.11
N SER A 96 -16.53 20.86 -7.82
CA SER A 96 -15.66 22.00 -8.12
C SER A 96 -14.89 21.83 -9.42
N ASP A 97 -14.65 22.94 -10.14
CA ASP A 97 -13.66 23.00 -11.23
C ASP A 97 -12.21 22.78 -10.73
N THR A 98 -11.95 23.09 -9.45
CA THR A 98 -10.62 23.00 -8.85
C THR A 98 -10.36 21.57 -8.33
N PRO A 99 -9.20 20.95 -8.64
CA PRO A 99 -8.91 19.59 -8.20
C PRO A 99 -8.77 19.49 -6.67
N VAL A 100 -9.74 18.80 -6.06
CA VAL A 100 -9.70 18.41 -4.64
C VAL A 100 -8.61 17.35 -4.44
N SER A 101 -7.69 17.56 -3.48
CA SER A 101 -6.63 16.61 -3.14
C SER A 101 -6.84 15.90 -1.82
N SER A 102 -7.62 16.46 -0.89
CA SER A 102 -7.98 15.79 0.36
C SER A 102 -9.33 16.25 0.90
N VAL A 103 -9.96 15.40 1.71
CA VAL A 103 -11.27 15.65 2.32
C VAL A 103 -11.20 15.20 3.78
N GLU A 104 -11.44 16.14 4.69
CA GLU A 104 -11.63 15.88 6.12
C GLU A 104 -13.12 15.81 6.44
N ILE A 105 -13.50 14.92 7.35
CA ILE A 105 -14.90 14.55 7.60
C ILE A 105 -15.10 14.35 9.11
N GLU A 106 -16.10 15.02 9.66
CA GLU A 106 -16.60 14.86 11.02
C GLU A 106 -18.03 14.30 10.94
N GLN A 107 -18.38 13.33 11.79
CA GLN A 107 -19.76 12.85 11.91
C GLN A 107 -20.45 13.66 13.01
N ASP A 108 -21.49 14.43 12.68
CA ASP A 108 -22.26 15.19 13.68
C ASP A 108 -23.37 14.32 14.27
N ARG A 109 -24.30 13.85 13.44
CA ARG A 109 -25.57 13.31 13.95
C ARG A 109 -26.15 12.21 13.06
N ALA A 110 -26.56 11.10 13.68
CA ALA A 110 -27.42 10.11 13.06
C ALA A 110 -28.86 10.28 13.58
N PHE A 111 -29.86 9.98 12.75
CA PHE A 111 -31.25 9.83 13.15
C PHE A 111 -31.65 8.38 12.95
N LEU A 112 -31.80 7.62 14.04
CA LEU A 112 -32.21 6.21 14.02
C LEU A 112 -33.70 6.13 14.34
N ASN A 113 -34.54 5.64 13.44
CA ASN A 113 -36.01 5.65 13.61
C ASN A 113 -36.56 7.05 14.03
N GLY A 114 -35.98 8.14 13.52
CA GLY A 114 -36.31 9.53 13.91
C GLY A 114 -35.70 10.02 15.23
N ARG A 115 -35.02 9.17 16.02
CA ARG A 115 -34.29 9.53 17.24
C ARG A 115 -32.88 10.04 16.89
N GLY A 116 -32.61 11.31 17.16
CA GLY A 116 -31.28 11.89 17.01
C GLY A 116 -30.26 11.27 17.99
N VAL A 117 -29.06 10.97 17.48
CA VAL A 117 -27.88 10.49 18.19
C VAL A 117 -26.71 11.39 17.80
N ASP A 118 -26.16 12.10 18.77
CA ASP A 118 -24.90 12.85 18.61
C ASP A 118 -23.74 11.87 18.41
N LEU A 119 -22.94 12.12 17.39
CA LEU A 119 -21.80 11.29 16.97
C LEU A 119 -20.45 11.92 17.29
N ARG A 120 -20.42 13.24 17.59
CA ARG A 120 -19.18 14.02 17.80
C ARG A 120 -18.33 13.45 18.92
N ASN A 121 -18.97 12.84 19.92
CA ASN A 121 -18.36 12.31 21.13
C ASN A 121 -17.82 10.85 21.01
N TYR A 122 -18.01 10.15 19.88
CA TYR A 122 -17.47 8.79 19.73
C TYR A 122 -15.98 8.79 19.38
N LYS A 123 -15.22 7.89 20.02
CA LYS A 123 -13.78 7.76 19.80
C LYS A 123 -13.46 7.20 18.42
N ARG A 124 -12.81 7.99 17.57
CA ARG A 124 -12.15 7.50 16.35
C ARG A 124 -10.93 6.66 16.75
N VAL A 125 -10.84 5.43 16.25
CA VAL A 125 -9.76 4.48 16.54
C VAL A 125 -9.10 4.08 15.23
N ARG A 126 -7.79 4.28 15.13
CA ARG A 126 -7.02 4.05 13.90
C ARG A 126 -7.01 2.58 13.50
N LEU A 127 -7.37 2.31 12.24
CA LEU A 127 -7.27 0.99 11.63
C LEU A 127 -5.85 0.75 11.11
N GLN A 128 -5.36 -0.47 11.29
CA GLN A 128 -4.14 -0.94 10.63
C GLN A 128 -4.48 -1.40 9.22
N ALA A 129 -3.64 -1.07 8.24
CA ALA A 129 -3.89 -1.45 6.85
C ALA A 129 -3.93 -2.99 6.69
N PRO A 130 -4.93 -3.57 5.99
CA PRO A 130 -5.00 -5.00 5.78
C PRO A 130 -3.83 -5.49 4.93
N ARG A 131 -3.21 -6.61 5.33
CA ARG A 131 -2.06 -7.18 4.62
C ARG A 131 -2.50 -7.76 3.28
N VAL A 132 -1.85 -7.37 2.19
CA VAL A 132 -2.15 -7.85 0.83
C VAL A 132 -1.66 -9.30 0.64
N LEU A 133 -2.43 -10.13 -0.07
CA LEU A 133 -2.05 -11.50 -0.43
C LEU A 133 -1.08 -11.52 -1.62
N PRO A 134 -0.10 -12.45 -1.65
CA PRO A 134 0.68 -12.71 -2.86
C PRO A 134 -0.23 -13.03 -4.05
N GLY A 135 0.04 -12.42 -5.22
CA GLY A 135 -0.88 -12.42 -6.36
C GLY A 135 -1.23 -13.80 -6.95
N SER A 136 -0.45 -14.85 -6.68
CA SER A 136 -0.78 -16.24 -7.01
C SER A 136 -1.84 -16.83 -6.06
N ILE A 137 -1.69 -16.58 -4.76
CA ILE A 137 -2.62 -17.00 -3.70
C ILE A 137 -3.95 -16.23 -3.84
N ALA A 138 -3.89 -14.92 -4.10
CA ALA A 138 -5.06 -14.09 -4.38
C ALA A 138 -5.88 -14.65 -5.56
N ARG A 139 -5.25 -14.86 -6.73
CA ARG A 139 -5.92 -15.45 -7.92
C ARG A 139 -6.52 -16.83 -7.64
N THR A 140 -5.83 -17.67 -6.86
CA THR A 140 -6.32 -19.01 -6.49
C THR A 140 -7.54 -18.91 -5.55
N LEU A 141 -7.55 -17.97 -4.61
CA LEU A 141 -8.67 -17.70 -3.72
C LEU A 141 -9.87 -17.14 -4.49
N GLN A 142 -9.65 -16.14 -5.35
CA GLN A 142 -10.67 -15.53 -6.21
C GLN A 142 -11.37 -16.58 -7.09
N THR A 143 -10.59 -17.47 -7.70
CA THR A 143 -11.12 -18.58 -8.53
C THR A 143 -11.94 -19.56 -7.70
N ARG A 144 -11.46 -19.96 -6.51
CA ARG A 144 -12.13 -20.96 -5.65
C ARG A 144 -13.40 -20.45 -4.99
N THR A 145 -13.50 -19.15 -4.73
CA THR A 145 -14.66 -18.48 -4.11
C THR A 145 -15.58 -17.79 -5.12
N ASN A 146 -15.23 -17.82 -6.41
CA ASN A 146 -15.86 -17.02 -7.48
C ASN A 146 -15.99 -15.52 -7.15
N ASN A 147 -15.02 -14.95 -6.42
CA ASN A 147 -15.07 -13.57 -5.96
C ASN A 147 -13.77 -12.83 -6.31
N LYS A 148 -13.84 -11.97 -7.34
CA LYS A 148 -12.67 -11.25 -7.89
C LYS A 148 -12.10 -10.18 -6.96
N MET A 149 -12.85 -9.73 -5.95
CA MET A 149 -12.41 -8.67 -5.04
C MET A 149 -11.43 -9.14 -3.96
N LEU A 150 -11.18 -10.45 -3.82
CA LEU A 150 -10.37 -10.97 -2.71
C LEU A 150 -8.87 -10.80 -2.98
N THR A 151 -8.25 -9.82 -2.33
CA THR A 151 -6.85 -9.38 -2.50
C THR A 151 -6.06 -9.30 -1.20
N CYS A 152 -6.73 -9.34 -0.04
CA CYS A 152 -6.14 -9.16 1.29
C CYS A 152 -6.25 -10.42 2.15
N VAL A 153 -5.37 -10.53 3.16
CA VAL A 153 -5.44 -11.54 4.20
C VAL A 153 -6.63 -11.18 5.12
N PRO A 154 -7.64 -12.05 5.28
CA PRO A 154 -8.72 -11.84 6.22
C PRO A 154 -8.20 -11.96 7.65
N GLN A 155 -8.41 -10.94 8.48
CA GLN A 155 -7.82 -10.82 9.81
C GLN A 155 -8.89 -10.47 10.82
N ASP A 156 -8.82 -11.04 12.02
CA ASP A 156 -9.65 -10.60 13.15
C ASP A 156 -8.82 -9.66 14.03
N THR A 157 -9.48 -8.65 14.61
CA THR A 157 -8.92 -7.73 15.58
C THR A 157 -9.79 -7.74 16.84
N GLU A 158 -9.37 -7.06 17.89
CA GLU A 158 -10.18 -6.88 19.11
C GLU A 158 -11.53 -6.20 18.82
N ASN A 159 -11.55 -5.31 17.81
CA ASN A 159 -12.65 -4.39 17.53
C ASN A 159 -13.51 -4.77 16.31
N GLY A 160 -13.21 -5.89 15.65
CA GLY A 160 -13.89 -6.29 14.42
C GLY A 160 -13.08 -7.25 13.57
N TRP A 161 -13.34 -7.27 12.26
CA TRP A 161 -12.61 -8.09 11.32
C TRP A 161 -12.43 -7.43 9.94
N PHE A 162 -11.31 -7.70 9.30
CA PHE A 162 -11.07 -7.38 7.90
C PHE A 162 -11.46 -8.56 7.01
N CYS A 163 -12.30 -8.29 6.01
CA CYS A 163 -12.58 -9.22 4.93
C CYS A 163 -11.40 -9.28 3.96
N ALA A 164 -11.31 -10.38 3.19
CA ALA A 164 -10.30 -10.53 2.15
C ALA A 164 -10.44 -9.54 0.98
N CYS A 165 -11.52 -8.75 0.88
CA CYS A 165 -11.63 -7.60 -0.03
C CYS A 165 -11.08 -6.28 0.54
N GLY A 166 -10.57 -6.27 1.78
CA GLY A 166 -10.08 -5.08 2.47
C GLY A 166 -11.14 -4.28 3.23
N ALA A 167 -12.43 -4.63 3.11
CA ALA A 167 -13.51 -4.08 3.94
C ALA A 167 -13.26 -4.37 5.44
N PHE A 168 -13.54 -3.39 6.30
CA PHE A 168 -13.54 -3.56 7.76
C PHE A 168 -14.98 -3.66 8.28
N HIS A 169 -15.22 -4.63 9.17
CA HIS A 169 -16.49 -4.88 9.84
C HIS A 169 -16.30 -4.72 11.35
N PRO A 170 -16.82 -3.66 11.98
CA PRO A 170 -16.75 -3.48 13.42
C PRO A 170 -17.59 -4.56 14.14
N ASN A 171 -17.26 -4.86 15.40
CA ASN A 171 -17.99 -5.84 16.22
C ASN A 171 -19.47 -5.49 16.36
N GLU A 172 -19.77 -4.20 16.41
CA GLU A 172 -21.10 -3.58 16.50
C GLU A 172 -22.04 -4.03 15.38
N GLU A 173 -21.51 -4.34 14.18
CA GLU A 173 -22.27 -4.84 13.04
C GLU A 173 -22.71 -6.32 13.19
N ALA A 174 -22.01 -7.08 14.05
CA ALA A 174 -22.28 -8.50 14.36
C ALA A 174 -22.35 -9.50 13.17
N VAL A 175 -21.89 -9.14 11.96
CA VAL A 175 -21.98 -9.98 10.76
C VAL A 175 -20.89 -11.06 10.62
N SER A 176 -21.26 -12.18 9.98
CA SER A 176 -20.31 -13.17 9.42
C SER A 176 -20.06 -13.00 7.91
N VAL A 177 -20.92 -12.28 7.19
CA VAL A 177 -20.84 -12.07 5.73
C VAL A 177 -20.44 -10.62 5.44
N CYS A 178 -19.50 -10.43 4.53
CA CYS A 178 -19.04 -9.10 4.13
C CYS A 178 -20.06 -8.39 3.23
N SER A 179 -20.60 -7.26 3.69
CA SER A 179 -21.53 -6.41 2.92
C SER A 179 -20.99 -5.92 1.57
N GLU A 180 -19.68 -5.69 1.45
CA GLU A 180 -19.06 -5.16 0.22
C GLU A 180 -18.81 -6.22 -0.86
N CYS A 181 -18.63 -7.50 -0.49
CA CYS A 181 -18.25 -8.54 -1.45
C CYS A 181 -19.10 -9.81 -1.39
N GLY A 182 -20.11 -9.88 -0.52
CA GLY A 182 -20.96 -11.06 -0.30
C GLY A 182 -20.24 -12.28 0.29
N GLY A 183 -18.97 -12.13 0.68
CA GLY A 183 -18.12 -13.22 1.12
C GLY A 183 -18.30 -13.58 2.60
N ASP A 184 -18.59 -14.85 2.89
CA ASP A 184 -18.62 -15.36 4.27
C ASP A 184 -17.20 -15.49 4.86
N ARG A 185 -17.02 -14.95 6.08
CA ARG A 185 -15.77 -14.89 6.85
C ARG A 185 -15.18 -16.26 7.14
N ALA A 186 -16.01 -17.25 7.49
CA ALA A 186 -15.54 -18.59 7.84
C ALA A 186 -15.12 -19.38 6.60
N TYR A 187 -15.95 -19.34 5.54
CA TYR A 187 -15.68 -19.99 4.26
C TYR A 187 -14.43 -19.44 3.56
N ILE A 188 -14.26 -18.11 3.50
CA ILE A 188 -13.07 -17.49 2.91
C ILE A 188 -11.82 -17.86 3.70
N LYS A 189 -11.86 -17.84 5.04
CA LYS A 189 -10.72 -18.26 5.88
C LYS A 189 -10.38 -19.72 5.69
N ALA A 190 -11.34 -20.64 5.74
CA ALA A 190 -11.11 -22.06 5.51
C ALA A 190 -10.52 -22.33 4.11
N THR A 191 -11.03 -21.64 3.08
CA THR A 191 -10.53 -21.74 1.71
C THR A 191 -9.09 -21.22 1.58
N LEU A 192 -8.76 -20.09 2.22
CA LEU A 192 -7.40 -19.56 2.24
C LEU A 192 -6.43 -20.48 2.99
N THR A 193 -6.79 -20.97 4.18
CA THR A 193 -5.97 -21.93 4.94
C THR A 193 -5.62 -23.16 4.09
N ARG A 194 -6.59 -23.71 3.34
CA ARG A 194 -6.33 -24.81 2.41
C ARG A 194 -5.36 -24.43 1.28
N ILE A 195 -5.48 -23.23 0.69
CA ILE A 195 -4.54 -22.77 -0.35
C ILE A 195 -3.11 -22.62 0.21
N LEU A 196 -2.97 -22.10 1.44
CA LEU A 196 -1.68 -21.92 2.09
C LEU A 196 -1.02 -23.27 2.43
N GLU A 197 -1.80 -24.25 2.89
CA GLU A 197 -1.31 -25.60 3.18
C GLU A 197 -0.93 -26.36 1.90
N GLU A 198 -1.73 -26.26 0.82
CA GLU A 198 -1.37 -26.82 -0.48
C GLU A 198 -0.10 -26.19 -1.06
N ALA A 199 0.07 -24.87 -0.93
CA ALA A 199 1.28 -24.16 -1.35
C ALA A 199 2.51 -24.59 -0.53
N ARG A 200 2.34 -24.80 0.78
CA ARG A 200 3.38 -25.36 1.66
C ARG A 200 3.78 -26.77 1.23
N GLN A 201 2.80 -27.66 1.00
CA GLN A 201 3.07 -29.04 0.61
C GLN A 201 3.76 -29.13 -0.75
N ALA A 202 3.38 -28.28 -1.72
CA ALA A 202 4.08 -28.17 -2.99
C ALA A 202 5.53 -27.71 -2.83
N ALA A 203 5.80 -26.70 -1.99
CA ALA A 203 7.16 -26.25 -1.70
C ALA A 203 8.00 -27.32 -0.97
N GLU A 204 7.41 -28.06 -0.02
CA GLU A 204 8.08 -29.19 0.64
C GLU A 204 8.36 -30.36 -0.33
N GLN A 205 7.50 -30.61 -1.33
CA GLN A 205 7.75 -31.60 -2.37
C GLN A 205 8.87 -31.15 -3.31
N GLN A 206 8.81 -29.92 -3.83
CA GLN A 206 9.83 -29.35 -4.70
C GLN A 206 11.21 -29.31 -4.01
N GLN A 207 11.28 -28.99 -2.72
CA GLN A 207 12.54 -29.05 -1.96
C GLN A 207 13.06 -30.48 -1.78
N ARG A 208 12.17 -31.48 -1.62
CA ARG A 208 12.58 -32.91 -1.57
C ARG A 208 13.11 -33.38 -2.92
N GLU A 209 12.53 -32.94 -4.03
CA GLU A 209 13.01 -33.23 -5.39
C GLU A 209 14.39 -32.59 -5.65
N ILE A 210 14.56 -31.31 -5.32
CA ILE A 210 15.86 -30.61 -5.38
C ILE A 210 16.91 -31.33 -4.53
N ASN A 211 16.56 -31.72 -3.30
CA ASN A 211 17.47 -32.46 -2.42
C ASN A 211 17.77 -33.88 -2.95
N ALA A 212 16.82 -34.55 -3.60
CA ALA A 212 17.03 -35.87 -4.20
C ALA A 212 17.97 -35.80 -5.42
N VAL A 213 17.83 -34.77 -6.26
CA VAL A 213 18.77 -34.50 -7.37
C VAL A 213 20.16 -34.18 -6.82
N ALA A 214 20.27 -33.30 -5.82
CA ALA A 214 21.55 -32.93 -5.22
C ALA A 214 22.29 -34.12 -4.58
N ASN A 215 21.57 -35.00 -3.86
CA ASN A 215 22.15 -36.22 -3.27
C ASN A 215 22.34 -37.36 -4.29
N GLY A 216 21.71 -37.28 -5.47
CA GLY A 216 21.88 -38.23 -6.57
C GLY A 216 23.14 -38.00 -7.41
N VAL A 217 23.77 -36.82 -7.30
CA VAL A 217 25.07 -36.53 -7.90
C VAL A 217 26.17 -37.07 -6.98
N ASP A 218 26.58 -38.32 -7.17
CA ASP A 218 27.73 -38.90 -6.48
C ASP A 218 29.01 -38.08 -6.79
N PRO A 219 29.65 -37.44 -5.79
CA PRO A 219 30.84 -36.63 -6.02
C PRO A 219 32.00 -37.42 -6.64
N ALA A 220 32.13 -38.72 -6.35
CA ALA A 220 33.15 -39.57 -6.92
C ALA A 220 32.88 -39.86 -8.40
N ALA A 221 31.62 -39.99 -8.82
CA ALA A 221 31.24 -40.14 -10.23
C ALA A 221 31.51 -38.86 -11.03
N ALA A 222 31.19 -37.69 -10.46
CA ALA A 222 31.50 -36.39 -11.08
C ALA A 222 33.01 -36.17 -11.25
N GLN A 223 33.79 -36.47 -10.20
CA GLN A 223 35.26 -36.39 -10.25
C GLN A 223 35.87 -37.41 -11.22
N ALA A 224 35.35 -38.63 -11.29
CA ALA A 224 35.80 -39.64 -12.26
C ALA A 224 35.49 -39.22 -13.70
N ALA A 225 34.33 -38.62 -13.96
CA ALA A 225 33.98 -38.08 -15.28
C ALA A 225 34.89 -36.92 -15.69
N GLN A 226 35.20 -35.98 -14.79
CA GLN A 226 36.16 -34.91 -15.04
C GLN A 226 37.59 -35.43 -15.26
N ALA A 227 38.03 -36.43 -14.48
CA ALA A 227 39.33 -37.07 -14.68
C ALA A 227 39.43 -37.78 -16.05
N ALA A 228 38.38 -38.49 -16.46
CA ALA A 228 38.30 -39.14 -17.76
C ALA A 228 38.31 -38.13 -18.92
N ALA A 229 37.53 -37.04 -18.81
CA ALA A 229 37.53 -35.97 -19.81
C ALA A 229 38.89 -35.26 -19.91
N THR A 230 39.55 -35.02 -18.79
CA THR A 230 40.90 -34.41 -18.76
C THR A 230 41.94 -35.34 -19.37
N ALA A 231 41.86 -36.65 -19.12
CA ALA A 231 42.73 -37.65 -19.73
C ALA A 231 42.51 -37.75 -21.25
N ALA A 232 41.26 -37.71 -21.72
CA ALA A 232 40.93 -37.70 -23.15
C ALA A 232 41.46 -36.43 -23.84
N ALA A 233 41.30 -35.26 -23.23
CA ALA A 233 41.85 -34.00 -23.73
C ALA A 233 43.39 -34.02 -23.81
N ALA A 234 44.06 -34.60 -22.81
CA ALA A 234 45.51 -34.77 -22.83
C ALA A 234 45.98 -35.73 -23.95
N GLN A 235 45.27 -36.83 -24.19
CA GLN A 235 45.57 -37.76 -25.30
C GLN A 235 45.37 -37.12 -26.68
N ALA A 236 44.34 -36.28 -26.84
CA ALA A 236 44.14 -35.49 -28.06
C ALA A 236 45.30 -34.49 -28.28
N ALA A 237 45.74 -33.79 -27.23
CA ALA A 237 46.85 -32.82 -27.31
C ALA A 237 48.22 -33.47 -27.63
N ILE A 238 48.47 -34.69 -27.14
CA ILE A 238 49.72 -35.44 -27.42
C ILE A 238 49.78 -35.92 -28.89
N SER A 239 48.64 -36.02 -29.57
CA SER A 239 48.54 -36.57 -30.93
C SER A 239 48.81 -35.53 -32.05
N GLN A 240 49.26 -34.32 -31.71
CA GLN A 240 49.55 -33.24 -32.67
C GLN A 240 51.04 -32.81 -32.61
N GLU A 241 51.90 -33.46 -33.41
CA GLU A 241 53.29 -33.00 -33.58
C GLU A 241 53.38 -31.77 -34.50
N PRO A 242 54.14 -30.72 -34.13
CA PRO A 242 54.14 -29.45 -34.84
C PRO A 242 55.17 -29.40 -35.98
N THR A 243 54.71 -29.34 -37.24
CA THR A 243 55.56 -28.96 -38.39
C THR A 243 55.37 -27.48 -38.71
N ALA A 244 56.27 -26.62 -38.24
CA ALA A 244 56.23 -25.19 -38.50
C ALA A 244 57.04 -24.81 -39.75
N GLN A 245 56.42 -24.12 -40.71
CA GLN A 245 57.10 -23.28 -41.71
C GLN A 245 56.33 -21.97 -41.91
N PHE A 246 57.05 -20.91 -42.30
CA PHE A 246 56.69 -19.52 -42.01
C PHE A 246 56.84 -18.63 -43.24
N THR A 247 55.72 -18.18 -43.84
CA THR A 247 55.72 -17.05 -44.79
C THR A 247 54.33 -16.40 -44.94
N PRO A 248 54.17 -15.11 -44.57
CA PRO A 248 53.15 -14.20 -45.12
C PRO A 248 53.75 -13.39 -46.31
N PRO A 249 53.03 -12.49 -47.04
CA PRO A 249 51.73 -11.89 -46.70
C PRO A 249 50.67 -11.68 -47.84
N ALA A 250 49.47 -11.29 -47.39
CA ALA A 250 48.55 -10.29 -47.96
C ALA A 250 47.80 -10.48 -49.31
N SER A 251 46.46 -10.45 -49.18
CA SER A 251 45.49 -9.67 -49.98
C SER A 251 45.08 -10.12 -51.40
N ALA A 252 43.89 -10.75 -51.46
CA ALA A 252 42.87 -10.58 -52.50
C ALA A 252 41.47 -10.82 -51.87
N GLN A 253 40.39 -10.48 -52.57
CA GLN A 253 39.01 -10.49 -52.07
C GLN A 253 38.20 -11.71 -52.54
N GLU A 254 37.15 -12.06 -51.76
CA GLU A 254 35.73 -12.45 -52.10
C GLU A 254 35.43 -13.29 -53.37
N PRO A 255 34.33 -14.09 -53.45
CA PRO A 255 33.09 -14.06 -52.65
C PRO A 255 32.53 -15.47 -52.22
N GLU A 256 31.26 -15.50 -51.76
CA GLU A 256 30.27 -16.62 -51.87
C GLU A 256 30.55 -17.96 -51.11
N GLU A 257 29.58 -18.70 -50.57
CA GLU A 257 28.15 -18.50 -50.23
C GLU A 257 27.69 -19.61 -49.21
N GLU A 258 26.44 -19.57 -48.72
CA GLU A 258 25.72 -20.64 -47.93
C GLU A 258 26.32 -20.99 -46.52
N ASP A 259 25.56 -21.27 -45.45
CA ASP A 259 24.10 -21.29 -45.24
C ASP A 259 23.69 -21.06 -43.75
N GLU A 260 22.40 -20.82 -43.53
CA GLU A 260 21.51 -20.92 -42.33
C GLU A 260 22.09 -20.95 -40.87
N ASP A 261 21.56 -20.07 -39.97
CA ASP A 261 20.98 -20.46 -38.65
C ASP A 261 20.45 -19.26 -37.81
N ASP A 262 19.39 -19.53 -37.03
CA ASP A 262 18.56 -18.70 -36.12
C ASP A 262 19.15 -17.43 -35.41
N GLU A 263 18.66 -16.22 -35.74
CA GLU A 263 18.49 -15.11 -34.75
C GLU A 263 17.22 -14.28 -34.98
N ALA A 264 16.20 -14.46 -34.12
CA ALA A 264 14.88 -13.80 -34.28
C ALA A 264 14.20 -13.36 -32.96
N THR A 265 14.95 -12.88 -31.96
CA THR A 265 14.38 -12.47 -30.64
C THR A 265 14.84 -11.12 -30.08
N ASN A 266 15.75 -10.39 -30.75
CA ASN A 266 16.45 -9.24 -30.16
C ASN A 266 15.94 -7.84 -30.57
N ALA A 267 14.86 -7.75 -31.37
CA ALA A 267 14.42 -6.48 -31.98
C ALA A 267 13.43 -5.64 -31.14
N GLU A 268 12.70 -6.22 -30.18
CA GLU A 268 11.75 -5.43 -29.34
C GLU A 268 12.41 -4.74 -28.15
N MET A 269 13.52 -5.27 -27.61
CA MET A 269 14.04 -4.85 -26.31
C MET A 269 14.59 -3.42 -26.29
N ASP A 270 15.00 -2.88 -27.45
CA ASP A 270 15.57 -1.53 -27.56
C ASP A 270 14.53 -0.40 -27.61
N ARG A 271 13.24 -0.72 -27.85
CA ARG A 271 12.16 0.29 -27.82
C ARG A 271 11.84 0.78 -26.40
N VAL A 272 12.17 -0.02 -25.38
CA VAL A 272 11.82 0.23 -23.96
C VAL A 272 12.82 1.15 -23.25
N ARG A 273 13.97 1.47 -23.85
CA ARG A 273 15.05 2.27 -23.21
C ARG A 273 14.94 3.80 -23.33
N ARG A 274 13.85 4.32 -23.91
CA ARG A 274 13.55 5.77 -23.93
C ARG A 274 12.49 6.11 -22.87
N TYR A 275 12.63 7.30 -22.27
CA TYR A 275 11.89 7.82 -21.10
C TYR A 275 12.27 7.23 -19.73
N VAL A 276 13.45 7.64 -19.24
CA VAL A 276 13.72 7.79 -17.80
C VAL A 276 14.23 9.22 -17.56
N PRO A 277 13.41 10.14 -17.02
CA PRO A 277 13.88 11.47 -16.63
C PRO A 277 14.68 11.36 -15.31
N LYS A 278 15.97 11.67 -15.37
CA LYS A 278 16.77 12.01 -14.17
C LYS A 278 16.99 13.53 -14.16
N GLY A 279 16.75 14.18 -13.02
CA GLY A 279 16.93 15.62 -12.87
C GLY A 279 18.20 15.98 -12.10
N HIS A 280 18.79 17.13 -12.46
CA HIS A 280 19.53 18.08 -11.63
C HIS A 280 19.47 19.42 -12.40
N LEU A 281 18.85 20.46 -11.86
CA LEU A 281 19.44 21.51 -11.00
C LEU A 281 20.48 22.42 -11.69
N PHE A 282 20.10 23.70 -11.78
CA PHE A 282 20.89 24.95 -11.83
C PHE A 282 22.17 25.05 -12.69
N ALA A 283 22.13 26.02 -13.61
CA ALA A 283 23.23 26.90 -13.99
C ALA A 283 22.62 28.30 -14.27
N ASP A 284 23.34 29.36 -13.91
CA ASP A 284 22.86 30.76 -13.91
C ASP A 284 23.53 31.58 -15.05
N GLU A 285 23.47 32.94 -15.00
CA GLU A 285 24.15 33.92 -15.91
C GLU A 285 23.53 34.01 -17.36
N GLU A 286 23.44 35.12 -18.11
CA GLU A 286 23.67 36.59 -18.01
C GLU A 286 22.91 37.24 -19.23
N ASP A 287 22.16 38.36 -19.25
CA ASP A 287 21.22 38.96 -18.25
C ASP A 287 19.79 39.17 -18.86
N GLU A 288 19.20 40.30 -19.31
CA GLU A 288 19.57 41.73 -19.52
C GLU A 288 18.38 42.69 -19.14
N GLU A 289 18.69 43.89 -18.62
CA GLU A 289 18.03 45.25 -18.60
C GLU A 289 16.63 45.53 -19.26
N ASP A 290 15.74 46.44 -18.78
CA ASP A 290 15.62 47.21 -17.51
C ASP A 290 14.23 47.97 -17.38
N GLU A 291 14.08 48.76 -16.32
CA GLU A 291 13.26 49.99 -16.10
C GLU A 291 11.76 49.96 -15.67
N HIS A 292 11.60 50.13 -14.34
CA HIS A 292 11.00 51.34 -13.72
C HIS A 292 9.51 51.39 -13.25
N THR A 293 9.32 51.02 -11.99
CA THR A 293 8.71 51.85 -10.92
C THR A 293 7.25 52.33 -10.99
N ARG A 294 6.44 51.86 -10.03
CA ARG A 294 5.60 52.72 -9.17
C ARG A 294 5.16 52.02 -7.88
N MET A 295 5.77 52.43 -6.77
CA MET A 295 5.19 52.27 -5.42
C MET A 295 4.08 53.32 -5.25
N PHE A 296 3.06 53.01 -4.44
CA PHE A 296 2.14 54.00 -3.88
C PHE A 296 1.86 53.61 -2.42
N ASP A 297 2.54 54.30 -1.51
CA ASP A 297 2.08 54.51 -0.14
C ASP A 297 1.45 55.93 -0.10
N ASP A 298 0.29 56.05 0.55
CA ASP A 298 -0.46 57.26 0.96
C ASP A 298 -1.73 56.68 1.62
N GLU A 299 -1.72 56.32 2.91
CA GLU A 299 -1.93 57.17 4.10
C GLU A 299 -3.38 57.64 4.34
N GLU A 300 -3.82 57.50 5.60
CA GLU A 300 -4.99 58.10 6.29
C GLU A 300 -6.44 57.89 5.74
N GLU A 301 -7.22 57.05 6.45
CA GLU A 301 -8.50 57.50 7.03
C GLU A 301 -8.75 56.76 8.36
N GLU A 302 -9.31 57.43 9.37
CA GLU A 302 -9.33 56.99 10.78
C GLU A 302 -10.56 56.15 11.18
N SER A 303 -10.36 55.15 12.04
CA SER A 303 -11.40 54.71 12.99
C SER A 303 -10.83 53.98 14.21
N ASP A 304 -10.73 54.69 15.33
CA ASP A 304 -10.64 54.10 16.69
C ASP A 304 -11.94 53.30 16.99
N ASP A 305 -12.03 52.35 17.94
CA ASP A 305 -11.09 51.90 18.98
C ASP A 305 -11.51 50.46 19.40
N ASP A 306 -10.57 49.56 19.68
CA ASP A 306 -10.70 48.42 20.63
C ASP A 306 -9.41 47.56 20.60
N GLU A 307 -8.82 47.27 21.76
CA GLU A 307 -7.41 46.83 21.89
C GLU A 307 -7.13 45.35 21.55
N GLU A 308 -6.15 45.08 20.67
CA GLU A 308 -5.36 43.83 20.73
C GLU A 308 -4.38 43.87 21.94
N PRO A 309 -3.85 42.72 22.39
CA PRO A 309 -2.50 42.38 21.92
C PRO A 309 -2.34 40.91 21.53
N ARG A 310 -2.12 40.61 20.24
CA ARG A 310 -1.49 39.34 19.87
C ARG A 310 0.00 39.34 20.22
N ARG A 311 0.48 38.12 20.53
CA ARG A 311 1.86 37.63 20.39
C ARG A 311 2.90 38.16 21.40
N GLY A 312 3.21 37.36 22.43
CA GLY A 312 4.32 37.76 23.32
C GLY A 312 4.79 36.90 24.51
N ARG A 313 4.68 35.56 24.52
CA ARG A 313 5.54 34.69 25.39
C ARG A 313 5.47 33.21 24.97
N TYR A 314 6.62 32.53 24.93
CA TYR A 314 6.65 31.07 25.10
C TYR A 314 6.43 30.78 26.58
N ALA A 315 5.37 30.04 26.90
CA ALA A 315 5.22 29.42 28.21
C ALA A 315 5.91 28.05 28.11
N ASP A 316 7.11 27.96 28.67
CA ASP A 316 7.74 26.67 28.96
C ASP A 316 7.04 26.10 30.20
N ASP A 317 5.95 25.36 29.99
CA ASP A 317 5.28 24.61 31.06
C ASP A 317 6.01 23.26 31.21
N ASP A 318 6.90 23.18 32.22
CA ASP A 318 7.72 22.01 32.57
C ASP A 318 6.89 20.84 33.18
N GLU A 319 5.81 20.40 32.52
CA GLU A 319 5.12 19.15 32.87
C GLU A 319 5.85 17.93 32.25
N GLU A 320 6.97 17.56 32.89
CA GLU A 320 7.71 16.31 32.65
C GLU A 320 6.75 15.11 32.80
N SER A 321 6.41 14.45 31.68
CA SER A 321 5.29 13.51 31.65
C SER A 321 5.66 12.14 32.26
N GLU A 322 4.66 11.44 32.83
CA GLU A 322 4.87 10.09 33.38
C GLU A 322 5.37 9.08 32.31
N ASP A 323 5.10 9.36 31.03
CA ASP A 323 5.57 8.56 29.90
C ASP A 323 7.07 8.78 29.60
N ASP A 324 7.62 10.00 29.81
CA ASP A 324 9.04 10.30 29.58
C ASP A 324 9.94 9.56 30.59
N VAL A 325 9.54 9.57 31.87
CA VAL A 325 10.21 8.81 32.94
C VAL A 325 10.16 7.30 32.69
N MET A 326 9.10 6.81 32.04
CA MET A 326 8.98 5.40 31.64
C MET A 326 9.84 5.09 30.40
N ALA A 327 9.93 6.01 29.43
CA ALA A 327 10.79 5.88 28.26
C ALA A 327 12.29 5.84 28.65
N GLU A 328 12.75 6.73 29.54
CA GLU A 328 14.15 6.74 29.99
C GLU A 328 14.53 5.44 30.70
N ARG A 329 13.61 4.87 31.49
CA ARG A 329 13.78 3.52 32.09
C ARG A 329 13.88 2.42 31.03
N ILE A 330 13.03 2.43 30.01
CA ILE A 330 13.07 1.42 28.94
C ILE A 330 14.40 1.48 28.18
N ILE A 331 14.88 2.69 27.88
CA ILE A 331 16.17 2.94 27.20
C ILE A 331 17.34 2.41 28.04
N HIS A 332 17.37 2.65 29.35
CA HIS A 332 18.43 2.16 30.23
C HIS A 332 18.44 0.63 30.42
N TRP A 333 17.28 -0.04 30.38
CA TRP A 333 17.19 -1.48 30.65
C TRP A 333 17.25 -2.38 29.40
N ALA A 334 17.04 -1.86 28.19
CA ALA A 334 17.17 -2.67 26.96
C ALA A 334 18.60 -3.23 26.72
N PRO A 335 19.70 -2.47 26.90
CA PRO A 335 21.06 -3.01 26.76
C PRO A 335 21.42 -4.15 27.72
N PRO A 336 21.21 -4.07 29.06
CA PRO A 336 21.52 -5.20 29.95
C PRO A 336 20.59 -6.40 29.73
N ILE A 337 19.31 -6.21 29.44
CA ILE A 337 18.37 -7.34 29.20
C ILE A 337 18.79 -8.12 27.95
N THR A 338 19.13 -7.45 26.85
CA THR A 338 19.59 -8.13 25.62
C THR A 338 20.91 -8.88 25.84
N ALA A 339 21.85 -8.31 26.60
CA ALA A 339 23.09 -9.00 26.97
C ALA A 339 22.84 -10.28 27.81
N VAL A 340 21.93 -10.24 28.79
CA VAL A 340 21.55 -11.42 29.59
C VAL A 340 20.87 -12.50 28.74
N VAL A 341 19.98 -12.11 27.82
CA VAL A 341 19.32 -13.06 26.91
C VAL A 341 20.34 -13.74 25.99
N CYS A 342 21.28 -13.01 25.40
CA CYS A 342 22.35 -13.59 24.59
C CYS A 342 23.25 -14.55 25.40
N ALA A 343 23.60 -14.19 26.64
CA ALA A 343 24.38 -15.07 27.52
C ALA A 343 23.62 -16.36 27.88
N LEU A 344 22.31 -16.29 28.14
CA LEU A 344 21.47 -17.45 28.39
C LEU A 344 21.34 -18.35 27.15
N ILE A 345 21.18 -17.80 25.95
CA ILE A 345 21.14 -18.57 24.70
C ILE A 345 22.46 -19.34 24.52
N ILE A 346 23.62 -18.68 24.68
CA ILE A 346 24.93 -19.32 24.57
C ILE A 346 25.10 -20.42 25.64
N ALA A 347 24.71 -20.17 26.89
CA ALA A 347 24.79 -21.16 27.96
C ALA A 347 23.90 -22.39 27.68
N VAL A 348 22.67 -22.20 27.21
CA VAL A 348 21.76 -23.29 26.83
C VAL A 348 22.30 -24.06 25.62
N SER A 349 22.85 -23.40 24.60
CA SER A 349 23.48 -24.07 23.45
C SER A 349 24.70 -24.90 23.86
N LEU A 350 25.54 -24.41 24.79
CA LEU A 350 26.67 -25.17 25.32
C LEU A 350 26.22 -26.37 26.16
N ILE A 351 25.21 -26.21 27.02
CA ILE A 351 24.63 -27.33 27.79
C ILE A 351 24.03 -28.38 26.85
N TYR A 352 23.32 -27.96 25.80
CA TYR A 352 22.78 -28.88 24.79
C TYR A 352 23.92 -29.67 24.10
N HIS A 353 24.99 -29.00 23.71
CA HIS A 353 26.16 -29.62 23.08
C HIS A 353 26.95 -30.56 24.02
N PHE A 354 26.95 -30.32 25.34
CA PHE A 354 27.65 -31.17 26.32
C PHE A 354 26.79 -32.29 26.94
N VAL A 355 25.50 -32.38 26.61
CA VAL A 355 24.56 -33.36 27.18
C VAL A 355 23.91 -34.26 26.11
N ILE A 356 23.90 -33.85 24.84
CA ILE A 356 23.20 -34.55 23.74
C ILE A 356 24.17 -35.01 22.62
N ALA A 357 25.47 -34.67 22.73
CA ALA A 357 26.56 -35.22 21.92
C ALA A 357 27.56 -35.98 22.81
#